data_AF-A0A060ZQY3-F1
#
_entry.id   AF-A0A060ZQY3-F1
#
_cell.length_a   1.000
_cell.length_b   1.000
_cell.length_c   1.000
_cell.angle_alpha   90.00
_cell.angle_beta   90.00
_cell.angle_gamma   90.00
#
_symmetry.space_group_name_H-M   'P 1'
#
loop_
_entity.id
_entity.type
_entity.pdbx_description
1 polymer ?
#
loop_
_entity_poly.entity_id
_entity_poly.type
_entity_poly.pdbx_seq_one_letter_code
_entity_poly.pdbx_strand_id
1 'polypeptide(L)'
;MVLPAFLTRTVRLLLGRADRPLHTQAAVVATLVLGVTMLLGSYAAVAAERGAPSANLTSYPKALWWSVETATTVGYGDFYPVTLWGRLIACVVMFVGITAYGMITAAIAAWFVGREQKRQHRLTQAAHDRLLGGERRLSADAEALYARFDRLEGMIASRGGRHGGGDDLTRGYGEPRPGEQS
;
A
#
# COMPACT_ATOMS: atom_id res chain seq x y z
N MET A 1 13.00 17.44 38.43
CA MET A 1 11.53 17.26 38.50
C MET A 1 11.14 16.28 37.40
N VAL A 2 10.94 15.01 37.76
CA VAL A 2 10.93 13.86 36.84
C VAL A 2 9.60 13.79 36.11
N LEU A 3 9.58 14.05 34.80
CA LEU A 3 8.40 13.86 33.97
C LEU A 3 8.06 12.35 33.98
N PRO A 4 6.86 11.94 34.40
CA PRO A 4 6.54 10.52 34.59
C PRO A 4 6.69 9.75 33.28
N ALA A 5 7.41 8.62 33.34
CA ALA A 5 7.84 7.82 32.18
C ALA A 5 6.69 7.35 31.25
N PHE A 6 5.45 7.35 31.76
CA PHE A 6 4.24 7.11 30.98
C PHE A 6 4.03 8.16 29.88
N LEU A 7 4.21 9.45 30.20
CA LEU A 7 3.98 10.57 29.29
C LEU A 7 5.01 10.59 28.15
N THR A 8 6.27 10.30 28.48
CA THR A 8 7.33 10.16 27.48
C THR A 8 7.12 8.94 26.60
N ARG A 9 6.50 7.86 27.09
CA ARG A 9 6.16 6.69 26.27
C ARG A 9 5.04 6.99 25.29
N THR A 10 4.00 7.70 25.70
CA THR A 10 2.91 8.14 24.81
C THR A 10 3.39 9.15 23.78
N VAL A 11 4.19 10.14 24.18
CA VAL A 11 4.77 11.15 23.27
C VAL A 11 5.78 10.51 22.29
N ARG A 12 6.59 9.54 22.73
CA ARG A 12 7.56 8.83 21.87
C ARG A 12 6.90 7.77 20.97
N LEU A 13 5.74 7.21 21.37
CA LEU A 13 4.87 6.43 20.49
C LEU A 13 4.18 7.29 19.44
N LEU A 14 3.90 8.56 19.75
CA LEU A 14 3.35 9.54 18.80
C LEU A 14 4.40 10.05 17.81
N LEU A 15 5.62 10.33 18.27
CA LEU A 15 6.71 10.94 17.47
C LEU A 15 7.64 9.93 16.78
N GLY A 16 7.53 8.63 17.09
CA GLY A 16 8.55 7.64 16.73
C GLY A 16 8.27 6.76 15.52
N ARG A 17 7.36 7.08 14.59
CA ARG A 17 7.05 6.13 13.51
C ARG A 17 6.61 6.77 12.20
N ALA A 18 7.60 7.09 11.38
CA ALA A 18 7.48 7.57 10.00
C ALA A 18 6.85 6.55 9.01
N ASP A 19 6.46 5.35 9.45
CA ASP A 19 5.97 4.26 8.57
C ASP A 19 4.54 3.77 8.83
N ARG A 20 3.75 4.41 9.72
CA ARG A 20 2.33 4.05 9.85
C ARG A 20 1.53 4.70 8.73
N PRO A 21 0.58 3.99 8.10
CA PRO A 21 -0.21 4.61 7.06
C PRO A 21 -1.03 5.76 7.68
N LEU A 22 -1.14 6.88 6.95
CA LEU A 22 -1.72 8.15 7.40
C LEU A 22 -3.06 7.98 8.12
N HIS A 23 -3.90 7.05 7.65
CA HIS A 23 -5.20 6.76 8.24
C HIS A 23 -5.13 6.22 9.68
N THR A 24 -4.13 5.41 10.02
CA THR A 24 -3.96 4.91 11.40
C THR A 24 -3.48 6.02 12.34
N GLN A 25 -2.61 6.91 11.86
CA GLN A 25 -2.17 8.07 12.65
C GLN A 25 -3.33 9.02 12.93
N ALA A 26 -4.13 9.30 11.90
CA ALA A 26 -5.33 10.12 12.02
C ALA A 26 -6.29 9.57 13.09
N ALA A 27 -6.60 8.26 13.07
CA ALA A 27 -7.45 7.64 14.08
C ALA A 27 -6.87 7.72 15.51
N VAL A 28 -5.56 7.51 15.69
CA VAL A 28 -4.93 7.63 17.01
C VAL A 28 -5.00 9.07 17.52
N VAL A 29 -4.70 10.05 16.67
CA VAL A 29 -4.81 11.47 17.01
C VAL A 29 -6.25 11.83 17.37
N ALA A 30 -7.23 11.38 16.59
CA ALA A 30 -8.65 11.57 16.88
C ALA A 30 -9.05 11.01 18.24
N THR A 31 -8.62 9.78 18.60
CA THR A 31 -8.90 9.19 19.91
C THR A 31 -8.26 9.99 21.05
N LEU A 32 -7.04 10.48 20.88
CA LEU A 32 -6.38 11.32 21.88
C LEU A 32 -7.05 12.68 22.03
N VAL A 33 -7.39 13.32 20.92
CA VAL A 33 -8.13 14.60 20.90
C VAL A 33 -9.49 14.43 21.56
N LEU A 34 -10.19 13.33 21.29
CA LEU A 34 -11.45 13.00 21.94
C LEU A 34 -11.27 12.89 23.46
N GLY A 35 -10.32 12.09 23.93
CA GLY A 35 -10.06 11.93 25.37
C GLY A 35 -9.67 13.24 26.06
N VAL A 36 -8.82 14.06 25.44
CA VAL A 36 -8.45 15.38 25.97
C VAL A 36 -9.65 16.32 26.00
N THR A 37 -10.46 16.34 24.94
CA THR A 37 -11.66 17.18 24.85
C THR A 37 -12.70 16.78 25.90
N MET A 38 -12.84 15.49 26.20
CA MET A 38 -13.73 15.01 27.26
C MET A 38 -13.25 15.49 28.63
N LEU A 39 -11.97 15.29 28.98
CA LEU A 39 -11.42 15.73 30.26
C LEU A 39 -11.51 17.25 30.46
N LEU A 40 -11.10 18.02 29.44
CA LEU A 40 -11.16 19.49 29.47
C LEU A 40 -12.60 20.00 29.43
N GLY A 41 -13.45 19.39 28.61
CA GLY A 41 -14.87 19.71 28.48
C GLY A 41 -15.62 19.48 29.79
N SER A 42 -15.35 18.38 30.49
CA SER A 42 -15.93 18.11 31.81
C SER A 42 -15.52 19.15 32.86
N TYR A 43 -14.23 19.51 32.89
CA TYR A 43 -13.75 20.55 33.82
C TYR A 43 -14.37 21.91 33.50
N ALA A 44 -14.35 22.32 32.23
CA ALA A 44 -14.87 23.59 31.77
C ALA A 44 -16.40 23.69 31.95
N ALA A 45 -17.14 22.62 31.68
CA ALA A 45 -18.58 22.58 31.89
C ALA A 45 -18.94 22.74 33.37
N VAL A 46 -18.26 22.02 34.28
CA VAL A 46 -18.48 22.23 35.73
C VAL A 46 -18.14 23.66 36.14
N ALA A 47 -17.04 24.23 35.62
CA ALA A 47 -16.66 25.60 35.93
C ALA A 47 -17.71 26.61 35.44
N ALA A 48 -18.30 26.40 34.27
CA ALA A 48 -19.36 27.25 33.70
C ALA A 48 -20.70 27.10 34.44
N GLU A 49 -21.00 25.90 34.94
CA GLU A 49 -22.27 25.59 35.61
C GLU A 49 -22.25 25.91 37.12
N ARG A 50 -21.07 26.15 37.71
CA ARG A 50 -20.94 26.53 39.12
C ARG A 50 -21.70 27.84 39.40
N GLY A 51 -22.70 27.74 40.28
CA GLY A 51 -23.49 28.89 40.74
C GLY A 51 -24.80 29.11 39.97
N ALA A 52 -25.10 28.30 38.95
CA ALA A 52 -26.40 28.32 38.30
C ALA A 52 -27.46 27.60 39.18
N PRO A 53 -28.60 28.23 39.52
CA PRO A 53 -29.59 27.66 40.45
C PRO A 53 -30.20 26.31 40.02
N SER A 54 -30.24 26.06 38.71
CA SER A 54 -30.85 24.89 38.08
C SER A 54 -29.83 23.89 37.51
N ALA A 55 -28.54 24.05 37.80
CA ALA A 55 -27.50 23.15 37.30
C ALA A 55 -27.46 21.82 38.06
N ASN A 56 -27.59 20.71 37.34
CA ASN A 56 -27.35 19.36 37.86
C ASN A 56 -25.88 18.91 37.63
N LEU A 57 -25.13 19.59 36.75
CA LEU A 57 -23.76 19.29 36.37
C LEU A 57 -22.72 19.97 37.30
N THR A 58 -22.72 19.57 38.57
CA THR A 58 -21.96 20.30 39.62
C THR A 58 -20.65 19.64 40.08
N SER A 59 -20.34 18.41 39.64
CA SER A 59 -19.12 17.71 40.04
C SER A 59 -18.40 17.10 38.84
N TYR A 60 -17.06 17.00 38.94
CA TYR A 60 -16.23 16.50 37.86
C TYR A 60 -16.56 15.05 37.43
N PRO A 61 -16.80 14.09 38.35
CA PRO A 61 -17.17 12.72 37.94
C PRO A 61 -18.49 12.67 37.15
N LYS A 62 -19.48 13.48 37.53
CA LYS A 62 -20.75 13.61 36.78
C LYS A 62 -20.52 14.22 35.41
N ALA A 63 -19.65 15.23 35.34
CA ALA A 63 -19.30 15.86 34.07
C ALA A 63 -18.46 14.97 33.15
N LEU A 64 -17.67 14.06 33.71
CA LEU A 64 -16.97 13.05 32.92
C LEU A 64 -17.95 12.06 32.30
N TRP A 65 -18.90 11.56 33.08
CA TRP A 65 -20.01 10.75 32.57
C TRP A 65 -20.80 11.48 31.47
N TRP A 66 -21.22 12.72 31.74
CA TRP A 66 -21.89 13.58 30.78
C TRP A 66 -21.11 13.76 29.46
N SER A 67 -19.78 13.95 29.55
CA SER A 67 -18.95 14.10 28.34
C SER A 67 -18.91 12.82 27.51
N VAL A 68 -19.01 11.64 28.14
CA VAL A 68 -19.06 10.34 27.46
C VAL A 68 -20.36 10.18 26.69
N GLU A 69 -21.50 10.35 27.35
CA GLU A 69 -22.81 10.26 26.67
C GLU A 69 -23.00 11.34 25.61
N THR A 70 -22.45 12.54 25.80
CA THR A 70 -22.55 13.65 24.85
C THR A 70 -21.68 13.39 23.62
N ALA A 71 -20.43 12.95 23.80
CA ALA A 71 -19.54 12.65 22.70
C ALA A 71 -20.03 11.46 21.86
N THR A 72 -20.63 10.46 22.52
CA THR A 72 -21.22 9.28 21.87
C THR A 72 -22.64 9.51 21.34
N THR A 73 -23.20 10.70 21.53
CA THR A 73 -24.57 11.07 21.14
C THR A 73 -25.67 10.20 21.77
N VAL A 74 -25.39 9.58 22.93
CA VAL A 74 -26.39 8.81 23.70
C VAL A 74 -27.37 9.73 24.40
N GLY A 75 -26.84 10.68 25.19
CA GLY A 75 -27.61 11.71 25.91
C GLY A 75 -28.77 11.18 26.74
N TYR A 76 -28.50 10.52 27.88
CA TYR A 76 -29.54 10.05 28.80
C TYR A 76 -30.37 11.21 29.37
N GLY A 77 -29.78 12.40 29.46
CA GLY A 77 -30.45 13.61 29.94
C GLY A 77 -30.51 13.70 31.47
N ASP A 78 -29.79 12.83 32.18
CA ASP A 78 -29.59 12.90 33.63
C ASP A 78 -28.73 14.10 34.03
N PHE A 79 -27.75 14.47 33.19
CA PHE A 79 -26.90 15.63 33.37
C PHE A 79 -26.79 16.46 32.09
N TYR A 80 -26.85 17.78 32.22
CA TYR A 80 -26.69 18.67 31.06
C TYR A 80 -26.39 20.10 31.51
N PRO A 81 -25.62 20.87 30.72
CA PRO A 81 -25.37 22.27 31.03
C PRO A 81 -26.61 23.12 30.76
N VAL A 82 -26.96 23.97 31.71
CA VAL A 82 -28.07 24.93 31.58
C VAL A 82 -27.59 26.33 31.22
N THR A 83 -26.33 26.66 31.46
CA THR A 83 -25.75 27.97 31.16
C THR A 83 -25.39 28.12 29.68
N LEU A 84 -25.35 29.36 29.19
CA LEU A 84 -24.92 29.66 27.82
C LEU A 84 -23.52 29.12 27.53
N TRP A 85 -22.57 29.36 28.44
CA TRP A 85 -21.19 28.91 28.29
C TRP A 85 -21.06 27.39 28.35
N GLY A 86 -21.79 26.74 29.25
CA GLY A 86 -21.86 25.28 29.31
C GLY A 86 -22.39 24.66 28.02
N ARG A 87 -23.41 25.28 27.39
CA ARG A 87 -23.95 24.84 26.09
C ARG A 87 -22.95 25.00 24.95
N LEU A 88 -22.20 26.11 24.92
CA LEU A 88 -21.14 26.28 23.91
C LEU A 88 -20.05 25.21 24.04
N ILE A 89 -19.66 24.87 25.28
CA ILE A 89 -18.72 23.78 25.55
C ILE A 89 -19.32 22.44 25.09
N ALA A 90 -20.60 22.20 25.37
CA ALA A 90 -21.31 21.00 24.91
C ALA A 90 -21.25 20.85 23.38
N CYS A 91 -21.49 21.93 22.63
CA CYS A 91 -21.39 21.92 21.17
C CYS A 91 -19.99 21.48 20.71
N VAL A 92 -18.93 21.99 21.33
CA VAL A 92 -17.56 21.59 20.99
C VAL A 92 -17.35 20.10 21.26
N VAL A 93 -17.80 19.59 22.41
CA VAL A 93 -17.70 18.15 22.75
C VAL A 93 -18.44 17.29 21.72
N MET A 94 -19.65 17.70 21.30
CA MET A 94 -20.43 17.00 20.29
C MET A 94 -19.73 16.94 18.92
N PHE A 95 -19.23 18.09 18.41
CA PHE A 95 -18.53 18.13 17.13
C PHE A 95 -17.27 17.29 17.13
N VAL A 96 -16.48 17.37 18.20
CA VAL A 96 -15.26 16.55 18.34
C VAL A 96 -15.61 15.06 18.44
N GLY A 97 -16.66 14.70 19.19
CA GLY A 97 -17.17 13.33 19.28
C GLY A 97 -17.45 12.75 17.91
N ILE A 98 -18.39 13.35 17.16
CA ILE A 98 -18.80 12.89 15.83
C ILE A 98 -17.61 12.80 14.87
N THR A 99 -16.74 13.81 14.87
CA THR A 99 -15.55 13.85 14.00
C THR A 99 -14.58 12.71 14.33
N ALA A 100 -14.34 12.45 15.62
CA ALA A 100 -13.44 11.40 16.05
C ALA A 100 -13.95 10.01 15.65
N TYR A 101 -15.24 9.72 15.90
CA TYR A 101 -15.86 8.46 15.48
C TYR A 101 -15.85 8.30 13.96
N GLY A 102 -16.13 9.36 13.20
CA GLY A 102 -16.04 9.35 11.73
C GLY A 102 -14.62 9.02 11.24
N MET A 103 -13.60 9.59 11.87
CA MET A 103 -12.20 9.33 11.52
C MET A 103 -11.77 7.89 11.84
N ILE A 104 -12.23 7.33 12.96
CA ILE A 104 -12.00 5.92 13.31
C ILE A 104 -12.63 5.00 12.25
N THR A 105 -13.89 5.24 11.89
CA THR A 105 -14.59 4.48 10.84
C THR A 105 -13.85 4.58 9.50
N ALA A 106 -13.44 5.78 9.10
CA ALA A 106 -12.69 6.00 7.87
C ALA A 106 -11.33 5.26 7.87
N ALA A 107 -10.65 5.21 9.01
CA ALA A 107 -9.39 4.48 9.13
C ALA A 107 -9.56 2.97 8.99
N ILE A 108 -10.64 2.41 9.54
CA ILE A 108 -10.99 0.99 9.36
C ILE A 108 -11.29 0.72 7.88
N ALA A 109 -12.08 1.57 7.23
CA ALA A 109 -12.39 1.44 5.81
C ALA A 109 -11.12 1.50 4.95
N ALA A 110 -10.23 2.47 5.21
CA ALA A 110 -8.95 2.61 4.52
C ALA A 110 -8.04 1.39 4.70
N TRP A 111 -8.08 0.74 5.87
CA TRP A 111 -7.35 -0.50 6.10
C TRP A 111 -7.87 -1.66 5.23
N PHE A 112 -9.20 -1.83 5.15
CA PHE A 112 -9.82 -2.85 4.28
C PHE A 112 -9.49 -2.59 2.80
N VAL A 113 -9.68 -1.35 2.34
CA VAL A 113 -9.39 -0.96 0.95
C VAL A 113 -7.91 -1.14 0.64
N GLY A 114 -7.01 -0.71 1.52
CA GLY A 114 -5.57 -0.87 1.33
C GLY A 114 -5.13 -2.34 1.24
N ARG A 115 -5.83 -3.25 1.94
CA ARG A 115 -5.55 -4.69 1.87
C ARG A 115 -5.98 -5.27 0.52
N GLU A 116 -7.14 -4.87 0.01
CA GLU A 116 -7.60 -5.33 -1.31
C GLU A 116 -6.76 -4.75 -2.44
N GLN A 117 -6.40 -3.47 -2.39
CA GLN A 117 -5.50 -2.83 -3.36
C GLN A 117 -4.14 -3.56 -3.43
N LYS A 118 -3.55 -3.92 -2.29
CA LYS A 118 -2.30 -4.71 -2.26
C LYS A 118 -2.48 -6.11 -2.88
N ARG A 119 -3.64 -6.74 -2.68
CA ARG A 119 -3.95 -8.05 -3.26
C ARG A 119 -4.08 -7.95 -4.78
N GLN A 120 -4.85 -6.98 -5.28
CA GLN A 120 -5.03 -6.73 -6.71
C GLN A 120 -3.71 -6.38 -7.40
N HIS A 121 -2.88 -5.56 -6.77
CA HIS A 121 -1.57 -5.21 -7.32
C HIS A 121 -0.66 -6.43 -7.45
N ARG A 122 -0.63 -7.31 -6.44
CA ARG A 122 0.14 -8.58 -6.50
C ARG A 122 -0.36 -9.50 -7.60
N LEU A 123 -1.68 -9.61 -7.79
CA LEU A 123 -2.25 -10.42 -8.86
C LEU A 123 -1.90 -9.86 -10.24
N THR A 124 -1.98 -8.53 -10.39
CA THR A 124 -1.64 -7.85 -11.65
C THR A 124 -0.15 -7.97 -11.96
N GLN A 125 0.72 -7.80 -10.97
CA GLN A 125 2.17 -8.01 -11.11
C GLN A 125 2.47 -9.47 -11.48
N ALA A 126 1.89 -10.44 -10.79
CA ALA A 126 2.10 -11.85 -11.11
C ALA A 126 1.58 -12.23 -12.52
N ALA A 127 0.48 -11.61 -12.98
CA ALA A 127 -0.01 -11.79 -14.34
C ALA A 127 0.96 -11.17 -15.37
N HIS A 128 1.47 -9.97 -15.10
CA HIS A 128 2.44 -9.30 -15.95
C HIS A 128 3.75 -10.10 -16.07
N ASP A 129 4.29 -10.59 -14.96
CA ASP A 129 5.50 -11.42 -14.94
C ASP A 129 5.33 -12.72 -15.73
N ARG A 130 4.13 -13.33 -15.68
CA ARG A 130 3.80 -14.53 -16.49
C ARG A 130 3.76 -14.24 -17.98
N LEU A 131 3.22 -13.09 -18.39
CA LEU A 131 3.17 -12.69 -19.80
C LEU A 131 4.58 -12.45 -20.34
N LEU A 132 5.41 -11.69 -19.63
CA LEU A 132 6.82 -11.47 -19.99
C LEU A 132 7.63 -12.78 -20.03
N GLY A 133 7.39 -13.67 -19.07
CA GLY A 133 8.00 -15.00 -19.05
C GLY A 133 7.56 -15.86 -20.25
N GLY A 134 6.31 -15.74 -20.67
CA GLY A 134 5.79 -16.39 -21.87
C GLY A 134 6.48 -15.91 -23.14
N GLU A 135 6.54 -14.60 -23.36
CA GLU A 135 7.20 -14.00 -24.53
C GLU A 135 8.67 -14.42 -24.65
N ARG A 136 9.40 -14.45 -23.53
CA ARG A 136 10.80 -14.92 -23.52
C ARG A 136 10.92 -16.39 -23.92
N ARG A 137 10.00 -17.26 -23.48
CA ARG A 137 9.99 -18.68 -23.86
C ARG A 137 9.71 -18.86 -25.33
N LEU A 138 8.70 -18.18 -25.85
CA LEU A 138 8.35 -18.19 -27.28
C LEU A 138 9.53 -17.72 -28.15
N SER A 139 10.21 -16.66 -27.73
CA SER A 139 11.39 -16.14 -28.45
C SER A 139 12.55 -17.15 -28.44
N ALA A 140 12.84 -17.77 -27.29
CA ALA A 140 13.88 -18.78 -27.18
C ALA A 140 13.57 -20.04 -28.01
N ASP A 141 12.31 -20.49 -28.03
CA ASP A 141 11.89 -21.63 -28.84
C ASP A 141 12.02 -21.32 -30.34
N ALA A 142 11.71 -20.09 -30.76
CA ALA A 142 11.90 -19.64 -32.14
C ALA A 142 13.39 -19.64 -32.54
N GLU A 143 14.27 -19.06 -31.71
CA GLU A 143 15.71 -19.07 -31.95
C GLU A 143 16.28 -20.49 -32.06
N ALA A 144 15.86 -21.39 -31.15
CA ALA A 144 16.27 -22.79 -31.18
C ALA A 144 15.83 -23.51 -32.46
N LEU A 145 14.62 -23.19 -32.96
CA LEU A 145 14.11 -23.75 -34.20
C LEU A 145 14.93 -23.27 -35.40
N TYR A 146 15.22 -21.97 -35.49
CA TYR A 146 16.07 -21.41 -36.55
C TYR A 146 17.47 -22.02 -36.55
N ALA A 147 18.11 -22.11 -35.38
CA ALA A 147 19.43 -22.73 -35.25
C ALA A 147 19.46 -24.21 -35.69
N ARG A 148 18.34 -24.94 -35.49
CA ARG A 148 18.20 -26.31 -35.96
C ARG A 148 18.03 -26.38 -37.49
N PHE A 149 17.31 -25.44 -38.09
CA PHE A 149 17.20 -25.33 -39.55
C PHE A 149 18.56 -25.03 -40.20
N ASP A 150 19.32 -24.06 -39.69
CA ASP A 150 20.66 -23.74 -40.20
C ASP A 150 21.59 -24.95 -40.16
N ARG A 151 21.51 -25.73 -39.08
CA ARG A 151 22.29 -26.97 -38.93
C ARG A 151 21.90 -28.01 -39.98
N LEU A 152 20.62 -28.15 -40.31
CA LEU A 152 20.15 -29.06 -41.36
C LEU A 152 20.64 -28.62 -42.73
N GLU A 153 20.54 -27.33 -43.07
CA GLU A 153 21.03 -26.79 -44.33
C GLU A 153 22.53 -27.02 -44.49
N GLY A 154 23.33 -26.79 -43.44
CA GLY A 154 24.76 -27.10 -43.43
C GLY A 154 25.07 -28.59 -43.66
N MET A 155 24.26 -29.50 -43.09
CA MET A 155 24.40 -30.95 -43.34
C MET A 155 24.03 -31.34 -44.78
N ILE A 156 23.04 -30.69 -45.39
CA ILE A 156 22.66 -30.95 -46.78
C ILE A 156 23.74 -30.41 -47.73
N ALA A 157 24.24 -29.19 -47.50
CA ALA A 157 25.31 -28.59 -48.29
C ALA A 157 26.60 -29.43 -48.26
N SER A 158 27.00 -29.91 -47.08
CA SER A 158 28.16 -30.79 -46.93
C SER A 158 27.98 -32.18 -47.56
N ARG A 159 26.76 -32.71 -47.61
CA ARG A 159 26.46 -33.99 -48.27
C ARG A 159 26.40 -33.85 -49.80
N GLY A 160 25.91 -32.73 -50.32
CA GLY A 160 25.93 -32.41 -51.76
C GLY A 160 27.35 -32.26 -52.33
N GLY A 161 28.28 -31.66 -51.57
CA GLY A 161 29.68 -31.53 -51.97
C GLY A 161 30.45 -32.87 -52.04
N ARG A 162 29.97 -33.92 -51.36
CA ARG A 162 30.64 -35.23 -51.29
C ARG A 162 30.27 -36.17 -52.44
N HIS A 163 29.33 -35.79 -53.31
CA HIS A 163 28.89 -36.60 -54.46
C HIS A 163 29.29 -36.01 -55.83
N GLY A 164 29.96 -34.85 -55.88
CA GLY A 164 30.44 -34.22 -57.11
C GLY A 164 31.95 -34.30 -57.37
N GLY A 165 32.69 -35.11 -56.61
CA GLY A 165 34.16 -35.13 -56.59
C GLY A 165 34.81 -36.43 -57.06
N GLY A 166 34.19 -37.16 -57.99
CA GLY A 166 34.74 -38.41 -58.51
C GLY A 166 34.40 -38.59 -59.98
N ASP A 167 35.08 -37.84 -60.85
CA ASP A 167 35.25 -38.15 -62.28
C ASP A 167 36.33 -37.19 -62.85
N ASP A 168 37.60 -37.43 -62.54
CA ASP A 168 38.71 -36.89 -63.34
C ASP A 168 39.88 -37.90 -63.37
N LEU A 169 39.76 -38.89 -64.26
CA LEU A 169 40.82 -39.86 -64.58
C LEU A 169 41.16 -39.92 -66.08
N THR A 170 40.92 -38.85 -66.85
CA THR A 170 41.31 -38.85 -68.27
C THR A 170 42.05 -37.59 -68.70
N ARG A 171 43.29 -37.43 -68.23
CA ARG A 171 44.27 -36.61 -68.96
C ARG A 171 45.70 -37.06 -68.75
N GLY A 172 46.17 -37.89 -69.67
CA GLY A 172 47.54 -38.38 -69.70
C GLY A 172 47.87 -39.15 -70.97
N TYR A 173 47.54 -38.61 -72.16
CA TYR A 173 48.18 -39.04 -73.40
C TYR A 173 49.13 -37.94 -73.85
N GLY A 174 50.43 -38.22 -73.69
CA GLY A 174 51.48 -37.46 -74.35
C GLY A 174 51.55 -37.83 -75.83
N GLU A 175 51.89 -36.84 -76.65
CA GLU A 175 52.46 -36.98 -77.98
C GLU A 175 53.21 -35.68 -78.27
N PRO A 176 54.56 -35.68 -78.35
CA PRO A 176 55.34 -34.54 -78.79
C PRO A 176 55.51 -34.57 -80.31
N ARG A 177 55.26 -33.43 -80.99
CA ARG A 177 55.62 -33.24 -82.41
C ARG A 177 56.85 -32.35 -82.56
N PRO A 178 58.01 -32.89 -83.01
CA PRO A 178 59.05 -32.13 -83.67
C PRO A 178 58.78 -32.07 -85.18
N GLY A 179 59.04 -30.91 -85.79
CA GLY A 179 58.75 -30.64 -87.20
C GLY A 179 59.74 -31.22 -88.21
N GLU A 180 59.29 -31.27 -89.46
CA GLU A 180 60.06 -31.33 -90.72
C GLU A 180 59.25 -30.50 -91.73
N GLN A 181 59.72 -29.31 -92.15
CA GLN A 181 60.59 -29.08 -93.30
C GLN A 181 59.95 -29.50 -94.64
N SER A 182 59.39 -28.53 -95.36
CA SER A 182 59.77 -28.11 -96.75
C SER A 182 58.61 -27.38 -97.42
#